data_AF-A0AAX6F0Z1-F1
#
_entry.id   AF-A0AAX6F0Z1-F1
#
_cell.length_a   1.000
_cell.length_b   1.000
_cell.length_c   1.000
_cell.angle_alpha   90.00
_cell.angle_beta   90.00
_cell.angle_gamma   90.00
#
_symmetry.space_group_name_H-M   'P 1'
#
loop_
_entity.id
_entity.type
_entity.pdbx_description
1 polymer ?
#
loop_
_entity_poly.entity_id
_entity_poly.type
_entity_poly.pdbx_seq_one_letter_code
_entity_poly.pdbx_strand_id
1 'polypeptide(L)'
;MALRKAEKEEEKRAREEIRQRLEEDKAERRRKLGLPPEEPGSSKPVVPPVQEKKTFLPIRPATKVERMRDCLRSLKQNHKDEDAKLKRAFQTLLTYVGNVARNPDEDKFRKIRLNNQTFQDRIGSLQGGIEFLEQCGFQKEGDEFLFLPRDKVDMAVLNSAGSEINSAISNPFFGVL
;
A
#
# COMPACT_ATOMS: atom_id res chain seq x y z
N MET A 1 -3.28 18.06 -39.09
CA MET A 1 -3.28 16.64 -38.64
C MET A 1 -1.88 16.05 -38.35
N ALA A 2 -0.79 16.82 -38.42
CA ALA A 2 0.57 16.30 -38.18
C ALA A 2 1.05 16.38 -36.71
N LEU A 3 0.56 17.36 -35.93
CA LEU A 3 1.02 17.59 -34.55
C LEU A 3 0.54 16.51 -33.55
N ARG A 4 -0.69 16.01 -33.71
CA ARG A 4 -1.22 14.89 -32.89
C ARG A 4 -0.54 13.53 -33.16
N LYS A 5 0.11 13.37 -34.32
CA LYS A 5 0.88 12.16 -34.64
C LYS A 5 2.28 12.19 -34.01
N ALA A 6 2.89 13.37 -33.90
CA ALA A 6 4.19 13.54 -33.25
C ALA A 6 4.11 13.32 -31.73
N GLU A 7 3.09 13.88 -31.07
CA GLU A 7 2.87 13.72 -29.63
C GLU A 7 2.59 12.27 -29.22
N LYS A 8 1.82 11.55 -30.05
CA LYS A 8 1.51 10.12 -29.82
C LYS A 8 2.71 9.20 -30.04
N GLU A 9 3.63 9.57 -30.95
CA GLU A 9 4.90 8.86 -31.17
C GLU A 9 5.91 9.13 -30.05
N GLU A 10 5.89 10.34 -29.48
CA GLU A 10 6.75 10.70 -28.35
C GLU A 10 6.28 10.04 -27.06
N GLU A 11 4.97 10.04 -26.79
CA GLU A 11 4.39 9.33 -25.64
C GLU A 11 4.63 7.82 -25.73
N LYS A 12 4.53 7.26 -26.93
CA LYS A 12 4.79 5.83 -27.15
C LYS A 12 6.28 5.49 -26.94
N ARG A 13 7.21 6.35 -27.36
CA ARG A 13 8.64 6.20 -27.10
C ARG A 13 8.98 6.35 -25.62
N ALA A 14 8.42 7.37 -24.95
CA ALA A 14 8.62 7.57 -23.52
C ALA A 14 8.10 6.38 -22.71
N ARG A 15 6.93 5.83 -23.09
CA ARG A 15 6.34 4.67 -22.43
C ARG A 15 7.14 3.38 -22.66
N GLU A 16 7.71 3.22 -23.86
CA GLU A 16 8.55 2.06 -24.19
C GLU A 16 9.92 2.12 -23.50
N GLU A 17 10.52 3.31 -23.41
CA GLU A 17 11.77 3.56 -22.68
C GLU A 17 11.62 3.32 -21.17
N ILE A 18 10.54 3.83 -20.56
CA ILE A 18 10.26 3.59 -19.13
C ILE A 18 10.08 2.08 -18.87
N ARG A 19 9.46 1.35 -19.80
CA ARG A 19 9.27 -0.10 -19.69
C ARG A 19 10.58 -0.87 -19.85
N GLN A 20 11.43 -0.49 -20.82
CA GLN A 20 12.76 -1.09 -21.00
C GLN A 20 13.64 -0.85 -19.77
N ARG A 21 13.63 0.38 -19.22
CA ARG A 21 14.42 0.72 -18.03
C ARG A 21 13.97 -0.06 -16.80
N LEU A 22 12.67 -0.33 -16.66
CA LEU A 22 12.11 -1.20 -15.62
C LEU A 22 12.52 -2.66 -15.80
N GLU A 23 12.63 -3.14 -17.04
CA GLU A 23 13.05 -4.50 -17.36
C GLU A 23 14.55 -4.69 -17.12
N GLU A 24 15.38 -3.71 -17.48
CA GLU A 24 16.82 -3.70 -17.21
C GLU A 24 17.12 -3.65 -15.71
N ASP A 25 16.46 -2.79 -14.94
CA ASP A 25 16.59 -2.77 -13.47
C ASP A 25 16.18 -4.10 -12.83
N LYS A 26 15.11 -4.72 -13.37
CA LYS A 26 14.64 -6.03 -12.90
C LYS A 26 15.64 -7.14 -13.23
N ALA A 27 16.24 -7.12 -14.41
CA ALA A 27 17.23 -8.10 -14.87
C ALA A 27 18.58 -7.94 -14.14
N GLU A 28 19.06 -6.71 -13.97
CA GLU A 28 20.31 -6.42 -13.26
C GLU A 28 20.23 -6.83 -11.78
N ARG A 29 19.10 -6.55 -11.12
CA ARG A 29 18.87 -6.95 -9.73
C ARG A 29 18.76 -8.47 -9.57
N ARG A 30 18.16 -9.17 -10.54
CA ARG A 30 18.13 -10.65 -10.60
C ARG A 30 19.52 -11.25 -10.80
N ARG A 31 20.35 -10.64 -11.67
CA ARG A 31 21.75 -11.07 -11.91
C ARG A 31 22.61 -10.87 -10.67
N LYS A 32 22.42 -9.75 -9.95
CA LYS A 32 23.14 -9.47 -8.68
C LYS A 32 22.72 -10.42 -7.54
N LEU A 33 21.52 -11.00 -7.62
CA LEU A 33 20.96 -11.95 -6.64
C LEU A 33 21.22 -13.43 -6.99
N GLY A 34 21.88 -13.74 -8.11
CA GLY A 34 22.31 -15.10 -8.47
C GLY A 34 21.18 -16.07 -8.83
N LEU A 35 20.02 -15.58 -9.32
CA LEU A 35 18.90 -16.42 -9.74
C LEU A 35 19.07 -16.89 -11.20
N PRO A 36 18.76 -18.16 -11.52
CA PRO A 36 18.91 -18.68 -12.88
C PRO A 36 17.97 -18.00 -13.89
N PRO A 37 18.35 -17.93 -15.18
CA PRO A 37 17.51 -17.36 -16.23
C PRO A 37 16.28 -18.26 -16.47
N GLU A 38 15.10 -17.67 -16.54
CA GLU A 38 13.91 -18.36 -17.05
C GLU A 38 13.89 -18.19 -18.57
N GLU A 39 14.06 -19.29 -19.30
CA GLU A 39 13.92 -19.35 -20.76
C GLU A 39 12.46 -19.59 -21.17
N PRO A 40 12.01 -19.07 -22.33
CA PRO A 40 10.61 -19.11 -22.74
C PRO A 40 10.26 -20.39 -23.50
N GLY A 41 9.29 -21.16 -22.98
CA GLY A 41 8.42 -22.03 -23.79
C GLY A 41 8.30 -23.49 -23.35
N SER A 42 7.10 -23.89 -22.89
CA SER A 42 6.25 -24.91 -23.54
C SER A 42 4.94 -25.16 -22.74
N SER A 43 3.80 -24.93 -23.39
CA SER A 43 2.59 -25.78 -23.45
C SER A 43 1.84 -26.27 -22.18
N LYS A 44 0.71 -25.59 -21.85
CA LYS A 44 -0.70 -26.02 -21.54
C LYS A 44 -1.03 -27.44 -20.96
N PRO A 45 -2.25 -27.70 -20.40
CA PRO A 45 -3.25 -26.89 -19.65
C PRO A 45 -3.87 -27.62 -18.40
N VAL A 46 -4.86 -26.98 -17.74
CA VAL A 46 -5.97 -27.48 -16.88
C VAL A 46 -6.03 -26.86 -15.46
N VAL A 47 -7.14 -26.15 -15.20
CA VAL A 47 -7.68 -25.66 -13.91
C VAL A 47 -8.66 -26.71 -13.32
N PRO A 48 -9.23 -26.65 -12.08
CA PRO A 48 -9.23 -25.61 -11.02
C PRO A 48 -9.11 -26.22 -9.57
N PRO A 49 -9.69 -25.63 -8.50
CA PRO A 49 -9.41 -24.37 -7.81
C PRO A 49 -8.65 -24.64 -6.47
N VAL A 50 -8.51 -23.62 -5.62
CA VAL A 50 -8.30 -23.69 -4.14
C VAL A 50 -6.97 -23.09 -3.61
N GLN A 51 -7.18 -22.15 -2.68
CA GLN A 51 -6.28 -21.62 -1.64
C GLN A 51 -5.18 -20.64 -2.07
N GLU A 52 -5.59 -19.37 -2.06
CA GLU A 52 -5.00 -18.32 -1.22
C GLU A 52 -3.78 -18.77 -0.40
N LYS A 53 -2.61 -18.82 -1.05
CA LYS A 53 -1.33 -18.74 -0.39
C LYS A 53 -0.72 -17.40 -0.75
N LYS A 54 -0.87 -16.46 0.19
CA LYS A 54 -0.10 -15.21 0.29
C LYS A 54 1.39 -15.54 0.18
N THR A 55 1.92 -15.62 -1.03
CA THR A 55 3.36 -15.61 -1.28
C THR A 55 3.87 -14.21 -0.99
N PHE A 56 4.47 -14.08 0.19
CA PHE A 56 5.30 -12.97 0.63
C PHE A 56 6.52 -12.83 -0.30
N LEU A 57 6.34 -12.24 -1.47
CA LEU A 57 7.45 -11.60 -2.17
C LEU A 57 7.76 -10.27 -1.46
N PRO A 58 9.03 -9.82 -1.40
CA PRO A 58 9.35 -8.48 -0.91
C PRO A 58 8.69 -7.45 -1.83
N ILE A 59 7.52 -6.96 -1.42
CA ILE A 59 6.80 -5.88 -2.10
C ILE A 59 7.76 -4.68 -2.09
N ARG A 60 8.19 -4.22 -3.27
CA ARG A 60 9.01 -3.00 -3.39
C ARG A 60 8.27 -1.88 -2.63
N PRO A 61 8.95 -0.99 -1.90
CA PRO A 61 8.28 0.05 -1.12
C PRO A 61 7.31 0.89 -1.97
N ALA A 62 7.62 1.11 -3.25
CA ALA A 62 6.72 1.75 -4.22
C ALA A 62 5.36 1.05 -4.34
N THR A 63 5.33 -0.28 -4.53
CA THR A 63 4.08 -1.06 -4.60
C THR A 63 3.29 -1.08 -3.29
N LYS A 64 3.96 -0.87 -2.15
CA LYS A 64 3.33 -0.80 -0.84
C LYS A 64 2.64 0.55 -0.65
N VAL A 65 3.32 1.64 -1.03
CA VAL A 65 2.76 3.00 -1.05
C VAL A 65 1.56 3.08 -1.98
N GLU A 66 1.61 2.46 -3.17
CA GLU A 66 0.47 2.42 -4.08
C GLU A 66 -0.75 1.73 -3.46
N ARG A 67 -0.57 0.61 -2.75
CA ARG A 67 -1.67 -0.04 -2.02
C ARG A 67 -2.24 0.84 -0.92
N MET A 68 -1.39 1.55 -0.20
CA MET A 68 -1.83 2.49 0.84
C MET A 68 -2.67 3.63 0.25
N ARG A 69 -2.27 4.12 -0.93
CA ARG A 69 -3.03 5.11 -1.69
C ARG A 69 -4.38 4.58 -2.13
N ASP A 70 -4.42 3.34 -2.59
CA ASP A 70 -5.66 2.67 -2.97
C ASP A 70 -6.61 2.50 -1.77
N CYS A 71 -6.10 2.08 -0.61
CA CYS A 71 -6.88 1.99 0.63
C CYS A 71 -7.47 3.36 1.03
N LEU A 72 -6.64 4.41 1.05
CA LEU A 72 -7.07 5.77 1.40
C LEU A 72 -8.08 6.34 0.38
N ARG A 73 -7.90 6.04 -0.90
CA ARG A 73 -8.83 6.42 -1.98
C ARG A 73 -10.17 5.72 -1.78
N SER A 74 -10.16 4.41 -1.62
CA SER A 74 -11.36 3.59 -1.40
C SER A 74 -12.12 4.09 -0.18
N LEU A 75 -11.40 4.40 0.91
CA LEU A 75 -11.98 4.97 2.12
C LEU A 75 -12.69 6.31 1.82
N LYS A 76 -12.06 7.21 1.04
CA LYS A 76 -12.65 8.50 0.64
C LYS A 76 -13.82 8.34 -0.33
N GLN A 77 -13.77 7.37 -1.24
CA GLN A 77 -14.83 7.14 -2.23
C GLN A 77 -16.08 6.48 -1.65
N ASN A 78 -15.94 5.62 -0.64
CA ASN A 78 -17.07 4.96 0.03
C ASN A 78 -17.80 5.88 1.02
N HIS A 79 -17.14 6.95 1.49
CA HIS A 79 -17.65 7.85 2.53
C HIS A 79 -17.66 9.33 2.08
N LYS A 80 -17.98 9.60 0.81
CA LYS A 80 -17.93 10.95 0.21
C LYS A 80 -18.77 11.99 0.95
N ASP A 81 -19.86 11.57 1.59
CA ASP A 81 -20.76 12.45 2.35
C ASP A 81 -20.38 12.55 3.85
N GLU A 82 -19.44 11.73 4.33
CA GLU A 82 -19.01 11.69 5.73
C GLU A 82 -17.62 12.34 5.92
N ASP A 83 -17.38 13.49 5.30
CA ASP A 83 -16.10 14.22 5.31
C ASP A 83 -15.50 14.41 6.73
N ALA A 84 -16.36 14.71 7.70
CA ALA A 84 -15.96 14.86 9.10
C ALA A 84 -15.48 13.53 9.72
N LYS A 85 -16.13 12.42 9.37
CA LYS A 85 -15.74 11.07 9.83
C LYS A 85 -14.44 10.63 9.18
N LEU A 86 -14.30 10.88 7.87
CA LEU A 86 -13.07 10.65 7.12
C LEU A 86 -11.87 11.39 7.71
N LYS A 87 -12.02 12.68 8.03
CA LYS A 87 -10.96 13.46 8.69
C LYS A 87 -10.56 12.88 10.05
N ARG A 88 -11.53 12.45 10.86
CA ARG A 88 -11.28 11.80 12.16
C ARG A 88 -10.57 10.45 11.99
N ALA A 89 -10.95 9.68 10.97
CA ALA A 89 -10.31 8.42 10.63
C ALA A 89 -8.85 8.61 10.24
N PHE A 90 -8.59 9.53 9.30
CA PHE A 90 -7.23 9.85 8.87
C PHE A 90 -6.36 10.40 10.01
N GLN A 91 -6.89 11.27 10.86
CA GLN A 91 -6.16 11.71 12.08
C GLN A 91 -5.84 10.54 13.01
N THR A 92 -6.77 9.58 13.14
CA THR A 92 -6.57 8.41 14.01
C THR A 92 -5.51 7.47 13.42
N LEU A 93 -5.52 7.23 12.11
CA LEU A 93 -4.46 6.49 11.40
C LEU A 93 -3.09 7.16 11.57
N LEU A 94 -3.04 8.48 11.36
CA LEU A 94 -1.82 9.27 11.52
C LEU A 94 -1.29 9.18 12.96
N THR A 95 -2.19 9.18 13.95
CA THR A 95 -1.82 9.01 15.35
C THR A 95 -1.17 7.65 15.60
N TYR A 96 -1.76 6.56 15.10
CA TYR A 96 -1.18 5.23 15.28
C TYR A 96 0.19 5.09 14.63
N VAL A 97 0.30 5.47 13.35
CA VAL A 97 1.58 5.44 12.61
C VAL A 97 2.62 6.36 13.24
N GLY A 98 2.22 7.59 13.60
CA GLY A 98 3.12 8.59 14.18
C GLY A 98 3.62 8.21 15.58
N ASN A 99 2.77 7.58 16.40
CA ASN A 99 3.18 7.09 17.72
C ASN A 99 4.24 5.98 17.60
N VAL A 100 4.04 5.03 16.69
CA VAL A 100 5.03 3.98 16.41
C VAL A 100 6.31 4.58 15.84
N ALA A 101 6.22 5.50 14.87
CA ALA A 101 7.40 6.11 14.26
C ALA A 101 8.24 6.91 15.28
N ARG A 102 7.60 7.54 16.26
CA ARG A 102 8.29 8.27 17.34
C ARG A 102 8.86 7.36 18.41
N ASN A 103 8.15 6.28 18.75
CA ASN A 103 8.50 5.38 19.84
C ASN A 103 8.33 3.91 19.39
N PRO A 104 9.22 3.40 18.52
CA PRO A 104 9.06 2.09 17.92
C PRO A 104 9.26 0.93 18.90
N ASP A 105 9.92 1.16 20.03
CA ASP A 105 10.19 0.14 21.06
C ASP A 105 9.02 -0.05 22.04
N GLU A 106 8.10 0.90 22.10
CA GLU A 106 7.05 0.95 23.12
C GLU A 106 5.83 0.13 22.69
N ASP A 107 5.55 -0.95 23.43
CA ASP A 107 4.56 -1.96 23.04
C ASP A 107 3.13 -1.43 22.96
N LYS A 108 2.78 -0.47 23.83
CA LYS A 108 1.46 0.16 23.87
C LYS A 108 1.09 0.90 22.57
N PHE A 109 2.09 1.35 21.81
CA PHE A 109 1.87 2.02 20.51
C PHE A 109 1.83 1.03 19.34
N ARG A 110 2.40 -0.17 19.53
CA ARG A 110 2.38 -1.26 18.55
C ARG A 110 1.15 -2.15 18.66
N LYS A 111 0.36 -2.03 19.73
CA LYS A 111 -0.85 -2.82 19.97
C LYS A 111 -2.12 -1.95 19.95
N ILE A 112 -3.07 -2.30 19.09
CA ILE A 112 -4.36 -1.64 18.95
C ILE A 112 -5.46 -2.65 19.26
N ARG A 113 -6.46 -2.28 20.08
CA ARG A 113 -7.59 -3.15 20.41
C ARG A 113 -8.69 -3.01 19.38
N LEU A 114 -9.07 -4.11 18.72
CA LEU A 114 -10.16 -4.12 17.74
C LEU A 114 -11.52 -3.87 18.40
N ASN A 115 -11.74 -4.33 19.64
CA ASN A 115 -12.98 -4.10 20.38
C ASN A 115 -13.11 -2.67 20.96
N ASN A 116 -12.14 -1.79 20.74
CA ASN A 116 -12.27 -0.41 21.20
C ASN A 116 -13.31 0.33 20.34
N GLN A 117 -14.36 0.86 20.97
CA GLN A 117 -15.45 1.56 20.27
C GLN A 117 -14.95 2.73 19.41
N THR A 118 -13.93 3.46 19.86
CA THR A 118 -13.34 4.56 19.10
C THR A 118 -12.57 4.05 17.89
N PHE A 119 -11.90 2.90 18.02
CA PHE A 119 -11.25 2.25 16.87
C PHE A 119 -12.30 1.75 15.87
N GLN A 120 -13.37 1.09 16.32
CA GLN A 120 -14.45 0.61 15.47
C GLN A 120 -15.16 1.74 14.72
N ASP A 121 -15.56 2.79 15.43
CA ASP A 121 -16.23 3.94 14.84
C ASP A 121 -15.37 4.63 13.76
N ARG A 122 -14.06 4.75 14.00
CA ARG A 122 -13.17 5.56 13.15
C ARG A 122 -12.44 4.77 12.08
N ILE A 123 -12.06 3.52 12.34
CA ILE A 123 -11.18 2.72 11.47
C ILE A 123 -11.82 1.37 11.16
N GLY A 124 -12.36 0.68 12.16
CA GLY A 124 -12.89 -0.69 12.01
C GLY A 124 -14.14 -0.78 11.14
N SER A 125 -14.99 0.24 11.16
CA SER A 125 -16.19 0.34 10.33
C SER A 125 -15.91 0.85 8.91
N LEU A 126 -14.69 1.35 8.64
CA LEU A 126 -14.33 1.90 7.34
C LEU A 126 -13.62 0.84 6.50
N GLN A 127 -14.19 0.53 5.34
CA GLN A 127 -13.57 -0.37 4.37
C GLN A 127 -12.22 0.19 3.91
N GLY A 128 -11.15 -0.60 4.03
CA GLY A 128 -9.77 -0.18 3.76
C GLY A 128 -9.03 0.40 4.97
N GLY A 129 -9.69 0.69 6.09
CA GLY A 129 -9.03 1.24 7.29
C GLY A 129 -8.09 0.25 7.95
N ILE A 130 -8.53 -1.01 8.10
CA ILE A 130 -7.70 -2.09 8.64
C ILE A 130 -6.64 -2.53 7.61
N GLU A 131 -7.01 -2.63 6.34
CA GLU A 131 -6.07 -3.00 5.26
C GLU A 131 -4.90 -2.01 5.17
N PHE A 132 -5.16 -0.71 5.39
CA PHE A 132 -4.12 0.30 5.47
C PHE A 132 -3.15 0.04 6.63
N LEU A 133 -3.66 -0.31 7.82
CA LEU A 133 -2.80 -0.69 8.95
C LEU A 133 -2.00 -1.96 8.66
N GLU A 134 -2.59 -2.92 7.95
CA GLU A 134 -1.87 -4.11 7.47
C GLU A 134 -0.75 -3.74 6.49
N GLN A 135 -0.97 -2.76 5.61
CA GLN A 135 0.11 -2.20 4.81
C GLN A 135 1.16 -1.52 5.70
N CYS A 136 0.81 -0.82 6.77
CA CYS A 136 1.83 -0.28 7.71
C CYS A 136 2.65 -1.35 8.44
N GLY A 137 2.26 -2.63 8.35
CA GLY A 137 2.95 -3.77 8.98
C GLY A 137 2.22 -4.34 10.19
N PHE A 138 1.08 -3.77 10.58
CA PHE A 138 0.25 -4.34 11.64
C PHE A 138 -0.32 -5.68 11.18
N GLN A 139 -0.48 -6.61 12.11
CA GLN A 139 -1.02 -7.93 11.86
C GLN A 139 -2.18 -8.17 12.80
N LYS A 140 -3.24 -8.80 12.29
CA LYS A 140 -4.38 -9.20 13.11
C LYS A 140 -3.97 -10.38 13.99
N GLU A 141 -4.00 -10.17 15.29
CA GLU A 141 -3.87 -11.21 16.31
C GLU A 141 -5.27 -11.66 16.68
N GLY A 142 -5.81 -12.58 15.86
CA GLY A 142 -7.22 -12.99 15.91
C GLY A 142 -8.17 -11.85 15.57
N ASP A 143 -9.32 -11.82 16.24
CA ASP A 143 -10.36 -10.79 16.10
C ASP A 143 -10.31 -9.73 17.22
N GLU A 144 -9.29 -9.78 18.08
CA GLU A 144 -9.23 -8.97 19.30
C GLU A 144 -8.21 -7.82 19.22
N PHE A 145 -7.06 -8.03 18.56
CA PHE A 145 -6.00 -7.03 18.50
C PHE A 145 -5.36 -6.92 17.10
N LEU A 146 -4.87 -5.72 16.79
CA LEU A 146 -3.88 -5.47 15.74
C LEU A 146 -2.54 -5.20 16.42
N PHE A 147 -1.51 -5.96 16.05
CA PHE A 147 -0.17 -5.83 16.62
C PHE A 147 0.88 -5.62 15.54
N LEU A 148 1.83 -4.72 15.76
CA LEU A 148 2.98 -4.49 14.90
C LEU A 148 4.23 -5.09 15.55
N PRO A 149 4.75 -6.22 15.04
CA PRO A 149 5.99 -6.80 15.57
C PRO A 149 7.17 -5.86 15.37
N ARG A 150 8.10 -5.84 16.33
CA ARG A 150 9.33 -5.02 16.27
C ARG A 150 10.12 -5.27 14.99
N ASP A 151 10.22 -6.53 14.55
CA ASP A 151 10.89 -6.94 13.31
C ASP A 151 10.26 -6.34 12.04
N LYS A 152 8.96 -6.03 12.09
CA LYS A 152 8.19 -5.51 10.97
C LYS A 152 8.07 -3.98 10.97
N VAL A 153 8.64 -3.31 11.97
CA VAL A 153 8.66 -1.84 12.03
C VAL A 153 9.60 -1.32 10.94
N ASP A 154 9.04 -0.89 9.83
CA ASP A 154 9.77 -0.26 8.74
C ASP A 154 9.52 1.26 8.77
N MET A 155 10.55 2.00 9.18
CA MET A 155 10.47 3.46 9.30
C MET A 155 10.23 4.15 7.96
N ALA A 156 10.73 3.61 6.85
CA ALA A 156 10.47 4.19 5.54
C ALA A 156 8.99 4.04 5.19
N VAL A 157 8.41 2.86 5.45
CA VAL A 157 6.98 2.61 5.25
C VAL A 157 6.13 3.50 6.14
N LEU A 158 6.44 3.63 7.43
CA LEU A 158 5.67 4.46 8.36
C LEU A 158 5.73 5.95 7.98
N ASN A 159 6.89 6.45 7.55
CA ASN A 159 7.01 7.82 7.06
C ASN A 159 6.21 8.03 5.77
N SER A 160 6.30 7.10 4.79
CA SER A 160 5.48 7.14 3.59
C SER A 160 3.98 7.07 3.92
N ALA A 161 3.59 6.24 4.90
CA ALA A 161 2.21 6.15 5.38
C ALA A 161 1.71 7.51 5.87
N GLY A 162 2.50 8.16 6.73
CA GLY A 162 2.17 9.47 7.29
C GLY A 162 2.04 10.53 6.20
N SER A 163 2.95 10.53 5.23
CA SER A 163 2.89 11.43 4.07
C SER A 163 1.63 11.21 3.24
N GLU A 164 1.28 9.96 2.89
CA GLU A 164 0.08 9.66 2.10
C GLU A 164 -1.22 10.01 2.85
N ILE A 165 -1.29 9.74 4.15
CA ILE A 165 -2.44 10.16 4.98
C ILE A 165 -2.56 11.69 4.97
N ASN A 166 -1.45 12.39 5.18
CA ASN A 166 -1.45 13.85 5.20
C ASN A 166 -1.85 14.42 3.83
N SER A 167 -1.35 13.82 2.74
CA SER A 167 -1.80 14.13 1.39
C SER A 167 -3.30 13.86 1.21
N ALA A 168 -3.87 12.79 1.77
CA ALA A 168 -5.30 12.51 1.69
C ALA A 168 -6.17 13.53 2.44
N ILE A 169 -5.66 14.09 3.53
CA ILE A 169 -6.31 15.13 4.34
C ILE A 169 -6.23 16.50 3.64
N SER A 170 -5.03 16.90 3.19
CA SER A 170 -4.78 18.24 2.65
C SER A 170 -5.11 18.38 1.16
N ASN A 171 -5.07 17.29 0.39
CA ASN A 171 -5.32 17.34 -1.05
C ASN A 171 -6.79 17.03 -1.38
N PRO A 172 -7.55 18.01 -1.92
CA PRO A 172 -8.93 17.78 -2.36
C PRO A 172 -9.03 16.80 -3.54
N PHE A 173 -7.96 16.64 -4.33
CA PHE A 173 -7.92 15.72 -5.48
C PHE A 173 -7.28 14.36 -5.17
N PHE A 174 -7.10 14.03 -3.89
CA PHE A 174 -6.52 12.74 -3.52
C PHE A 174 -7.40 11.58 -4.03
N GLY A 175 -6.86 10.75 -4.92
CA GLY A 175 -7.53 9.57 -5.46
C GLY A 175 -8.38 9.79 -6.72
N VAL A 176 -8.21 10.90 -7.43
CA VAL A 176 -8.98 11.27 -8.65
C VAL A 176 -8.39 10.69 -9.96
N LEU A 177 -7.34 9.87 -9.91
CA LEU A 177 -6.67 9.29 -11.09
C LEU A 177 -6.62 7.77 -11.08
#